data_AF-A0A2J7L9W1-F1
#
_entry.id   AF-A0A2J7L9W1-F1
#
_cell.length_a   1.000
_cell.length_b   1.000
_cell.length_c   1.000
_cell.angle_alpha   90.00
_cell.angle_beta   90.00
_cell.angle_gamma   90.00
#
_symmetry.space_group_name_H-M   'P 1'
#
loop_
_entity.id
_entity.type
_entity.pdbx_description
1 polymer ?
#
loop_
_entity_poly.entity_id
_entity_poly.type
_entity_poly.pdbx_seq_one_letter_code
_entity_poly.pdbx_strand_id
1 'polypeptide(L)'
;MSKLSSEMKALAKKAGGSFKTVNDRIHITKRFSEHLRALNIQIQRVEQIKVRHIECYIEERLELDIGLRTLQNEMAALRAVLRQAGRRQVMEKARTQDAGLAAALEIARLMGLRSQEAVQSSQSLKTWLKAISRGETRLKVVFGTKGGRPRYTTVLDTGAGIQRKGVTGADGDGSGSWRRSRSLGETGVRLPLEGGMTEFMNVAK
;
A
#
# COMPACT_ATOMS: atom_id res chain seq x y z
N MET A 1 -13.38 -19.98 -4.66
CA MET A 1 -12.92 -18.73 -3.99
C MET A 1 -14.12 -17.81 -3.77
N SER A 2 -14.27 -17.15 -2.62
CA SER A 2 -15.31 -16.10 -2.46
C SER A 2 -15.04 -14.93 -3.39
N LYS A 3 -16.08 -14.16 -3.71
CA LYS A 3 -15.98 -12.88 -4.43
C LYS A 3 -15.00 -11.92 -3.74
N LEU A 4 -15.07 -11.84 -2.41
CA LEU A 4 -14.15 -11.08 -1.58
C LEU A 4 -12.69 -11.53 -1.73
N SER A 5 -12.41 -12.83 -1.67
CA SER A 5 -11.05 -13.37 -1.79
C SER A 5 -10.42 -13.01 -3.14
N SER A 6 -11.20 -13.13 -4.23
CA SER A 6 -10.76 -12.72 -5.57
C SER A 6 -10.48 -11.22 -5.66
N GLU A 7 -11.35 -10.38 -5.07
CA GLU A 7 -11.13 -8.93 -5.03
C GLU A 7 -9.88 -8.55 -4.22
N MET A 8 -9.71 -9.12 -3.02
CA MET A 8 -8.55 -8.86 -2.18
C MET A 8 -7.25 -9.29 -2.86
N LYS A 9 -7.24 -10.42 -3.57
CA LYS A 9 -6.10 -10.87 -4.38
C LYS A 9 -5.74 -9.86 -5.47
N ALA A 10 -6.73 -9.32 -6.17
CA ALA A 10 -6.51 -8.30 -7.20
C ALA A 10 -5.93 -7.00 -6.60
N LEU A 11 -6.44 -6.58 -5.44
CA LEU A 11 -5.92 -5.42 -4.71
C LEU A 11 -4.52 -5.63 -4.16
N ALA A 12 -4.21 -6.83 -3.67
CA ALA A 12 -2.88 -7.20 -3.17
C ALA A 12 -1.81 -7.06 -4.27
N LYS A 13 -2.13 -7.50 -5.49
CA LYS A 13 -1.28 -7.31 -6.68
C LYS A 13 -1.13 -5.83 -7.05
N LYS A 14 -2.24 -5.08 -7.09
CA LYS A 14 -2.23 -3.64 -7.44
C LYS A 14 -1.48 -2.77 -6.44
N ALA A 15 -1.41 -3.17 -5.18
CA ALA A 15 -0.64 -2.46 -4.16
C ALA A 15 0.88 -2.58 -4.35
N GLY A 16 1.37 -3.45 -5.25
CA GLY A 16 2.79 -3.56 -5.62
C GLY A 16 3.69 -4.14 -4.52
N GLY A 17 5.00 -4.10 -4.77
CA GLY A 17 6.05 -4.67 -3.92
C GLY A 17 6.86 -5.76 -4.62
N SER A 18 7.87 -6.30 -3.94
CA SER A 18 8.63 -7.45 -4.44
C SER A 18 7.72 -8.68 -4.62
N PHE A 19 8.11 -9.62 -5.48
CA PHE A 19 7.35 -10.85 -5.74
C PHE A 19 6.95 -11.56 -4.44
N LYS A 20 7.91 -11.70 -3.50
CA LYS A 20 7.65 -12.27 -2.17
C LYS A 20 6.59 -11.49 -1.38
N THR A 21 6.70 -10.16 -1.35
CA THR A 21 5.75 -9.29 -0.63
C THR A 21 4.33 -9.41 -1.18
N VAL A 22 4.19 -9.45 -2.51
CA VAL A 22 2.89 -9.64 -3.17
C VAL A 22 2.33 -11.02 -2.83
N ASN A 23 3.16 -12.07 -2.88
CA ASN A 23 2.74 -13.43 -2.54
C ASN A 23 2.30 -13.56 -1.07
N ASP A 24 3.09 -13.04 -0.14
CA ASP A 24 2.77 -13.02 1.29
C ASP A 24 1.44 -12.31 1.53
N ARG A 25 1.22 -11.15 0.91
CA ARG A 25 -0.06 -10.40 0.99
C ARG A 25 -1.24 -11.20 0.44
N ILE A 26 -1.06 -11.95 -0.65
CA ILE A 26 -2.11 -12.82 -1.20
C ILE A 26 -2.49 -13.92 -0.19
N HIS A 27 -1.52 -14.54 0.46
CA HIS A 27 -1.80 -15.56 1.48
C HIS A 27 -2.51 -14.99 2.71
N ILE A 28 -2.07 -13.82 3.19
CA ILE A 28 -2.67 -13.15 4.34
C ILE A 28 -4.13 -12.77 4.04
N THR A 29 -4.38 -12.16 2.89
CA THR A 29 -5.74 -11.76 2.50
C THR A 29 -6.66 -12.94 2.24
N LYS A 30 -6.13 -14.05 1.71
CA LYS A 30 -6.86 -15.31 1.59
C LYS A 30 -7.28 -15.83 2.98
N ARG A 31 -6.35 -15.90 3.92
CA ARG A 31 -6.62 -16.34 5.30
C ARG A 31 -7.68 -15.48 5.98
N PHE A 32 -7.54 -14.16 5.88
CA PHE A 32 -8.55 -13.22 6.40
C PHE A 32 -9.94 -13.48 5.79
N SER A 33 -10.03 -13.69 4.47
CA SER A 33 -11.31 -13.98 3.81
C SER A 33 -11.93 -15.33 4.24
N GLU A 34 -11.09 -16.30 4.60
CA GLU A 34 -11.51 -17.61 5.11
C GLU A 34 -12.03 -17.49 6.55
N HIS A 35 -11.34 -16.72 7.40
CA HIS A 35 -11.79 -16.38 8.75
C HIS A 35 -13.18 -15.73 8.76
N LEU A 36 -13.40 -14.70 7.93
CA LEU A 36 -14.72 -14.06 7.84
C LEU A 36 -15.82 -15.04 7.43
N ARG A 37 -15.50 -15.98 6.54
CA ARG A 37 -16.45 -17.01 6.12
C ARG A 37 -16.72 -18.01 7.24
N ALA A 38 -15.71 -18.40 8.01
CA ALA A 38 -15.87 -19.32 9.14
C ALA A 38 -16.83 -18.75 10.21
N LEU A 39 -16.80 -17.43 10.41
CA LEU A 39 -17.72 -16.71 11.28
C LEU A 39 -19.09 -16.40 10.65
N ASN A 40 -19.40 -17.00 9.49
CA ASN A 40 -20.63 -16.74 8.71
C ASN A 40 -20.85 -15.27 8.32
N ILE A 41 -19.77 -14.47 8.24
CA ILE A 41 -19.84 -13.06 7.84
C ILE A 41 -19.87 -12.98 6.31
N GLN A 42 -21.02 -12.62 5.75
CA GLN A 42 -21.25 -12.57 4.31
C GLN A 42 -20.81 -11.24 3.67
N ILE A 43 -19.50 -10.99 3.62
CA ILE A 43 -18.94 -9.83 2.93
C ILE A 43 -18.55 -10.19 1.50
N GLN A 44 -18.99 -9.37 0.54
CA GLN A 44 -18.64 -9.56 -0.87
C GLN A 44 -17.62 -8.56 -1.39
N ARG A 45 -17.52 -7.40 -0.74
CA ARG A 45 -16.72 -6.25 -1.17
C ARG A 45 -15.78 -5.77 -0.07
N VAL A 46 -14.55 -5.41 -0.45
CA VAL A 46 -13.53 -4.92 0.50
C VAL A 46 -13.97 -3.64 1.22
N GLU A 47 -14.82 -2.83 0.60
CA GLU A 47 -15.35 -1.59 1.19
C GLU A 47 -16.35 -1.84 2.34
N GLN A 48 -16.89 -3.05 2.46
CA GLN A 48 -17.79 -3.43 3.55
C GLN A 48 -17.04 -3.93 4.79
N ILE A 49 -15.71 -4.06 4.72
CA ILE A 49 -14.89 -4.44 5.86
C ILE A 49 -14.89 -3.30 6.88
N LYS A 50 -15.37 -3.61 8.09
CA LYS A 50 -15.38 -2.71 9.24
C LYS A 50 -14.21 -3.04 10.17
N VAL A 51 -13.87 -2.10 11.04
CA VAL A 51 -12.79 -2.25 12.05
C VAL A 51 -13.00 -3.53 12.88
N ARG A 52 -14.23 -3.78 13.35
CA ARG A 52 -14.61 -5.01 14.08
C ARG A 52 -14.21 -6.33 13.41
N HIS A 53 -14.19 -6.38 12.09
CA HIS A 53 -13.82 -7.61 11.36
C HIS A 53 -12.31 -7.84 11.40
N ILE A 54 -11.53 -6.76 11.49
CA ILE A 54 -10.08 -6.82 11.65
C ILE A 54 -9.75 -7.13 13.12
N GLU A 55 -10.46 -6.51 14.07
CA GLU A 55 -10.34 -6.79 15.50
C GLU A 55 -10.57 -8.28 15.78
N CYS A 56 -11.71 -8.82 15.35
CA CYS A 56 -12.06 -10.23 15.52
C CYS A 56 -11.03 -11.19 14.88
N TYR A 57 -10.47 -10.82 13.71
CA TYR A 57 -9.39 -11.59 13.11
C TYR A 57 -8.15 -11.58 14.00
N ILE A 58 -7.72 -10.43 14.50
CA ILE A 58 -6.51 -10.32 15.31
C ILE A 58 -6.65 -11.03 16.65
N GLU A 59 -7.84 -11.02 17.24
CA GLU A 59 -8.17 -11.80 18.44
C GLU A 59 -7.95 -13.29 18.20
N GLU A 60 -8.51 -13.88 17.14
CA GLU A 60 -8.27 -15.29 16.78
C GLU A 60 -6.78 -15.58 16.55
N ARG A 61 -6.05 -14.66 15.90
CA ARG A 61 -4.62 -14.85 15.67
C ARG A 61 -3.80 -14.82 16.97
N LEU A 62 -4.21 -14.02 17.96
CA LEU A 62 -3.60 -14.00 19.29
C LEU A 62 -3.91 -15.28 20.07
N GLU A 63 -5.13 -15.79 19.98
CA GLU A 63 -5.53 -17.08 20.58
C GLU A 63 -4.74 -18.27 20.01
N LEU A 64 -4.29 -18.17 18.76
CA LEU A 64 -3.44 -19.16 18.10
C LEU A 64 -1.93 -18.99 18.42
N ASP A 65 -1.58 -18.18 19.43
CA ASP A 65 -0.21 -17.88 19.86
C ASP A 65 0.71 -17.41 18.71
N ILE A 66 0.15 -16.68 17.74
CA ILE A 66 0.93 -16.14 16.63
C ILE A 66 1.80 -14.98 17.14
N GLY A 67 3.11 -15.11 16.93
CA GLY A 67 4.06 -14.09 17.36
C GLY A 67 3.76 -12.69 16.81
N LEU A 68 3.99 -11.67 17.65
CA LEU A 68 3.65 -10.26 17.39
C LEU A 68 4.17 -9.74 16.03
N ARG A 69 5.37 -10.14 15.60
CA ARG A 69 5.93 -9.74 14.31
C ARG A 69 5.10 -10.25 13.13
N THR A 70 4.55 -11.46 13.23
CA THR A 70 3.69 -12.04 12.20
C THR A 70 2.36 -11.31 12.14
N LEU A 71 1.77 -10.98 13.30
CA LEU A 71 0.57 -10.15 13.40
C LEU A 71 0.76 -8.75 12.77
N GLN A 72 1.89 -8.10 13.03
CA GLN A 72 2.25 -6.83 12.41
C GLN A 72 2.35 -6.94 10.89
N ASN A 73 2.98 -8.01 10.37
CA ASN A 73 3.06 -8.25 8.92
C ASN A 73 1.67 -8.49 8.31
N GLU A 74 0.81 -9.23 9.01
CA GLU A 74 -0.58 -9.45 8.61
C GLU A 74 -1.36 -8.12 8.55
N MET A 75 -1.24 -7.29 9.58
CA MET A 75 -1.86 -5.96 9.63
C MET A 75 -1.33 -5.01 8.56
N ALA A 76 -0.03 -5.03 8.28
CA ALA A 76 0.57 -4.24 7.21
C ALA A 76 0.02 -4.66 5.83
N ALA A 77 -0.14 -5.96 5.60
CA ALA A 77 -0.72 -6.51 4.39
C ALA A 77 -2.21 -6.11 4.22
N LEU A 78 -3.01 -6.26 5.27
CA LEU A 78 -4.43 -5.85 5.26
C LEU A 78 -4.57 -4.34 5.03
N ARG A 79 -3.77 -3.53 5.72
CA ARG A 79 -3.74 -2.07 5.55
C ARG A 79 -3.42 -1.67 4.11
N ALA A 80 -2.44 -2.33 3.47
CA ALA A 80 -2.09 -2.06 2.08
C ALA A 80 -3.26 -2.33 1.11
N VAL A 81 -3.98 -3.44 1.32
CA VAL A 81 -5.16 -3.82 0.51
C VAL A 81 -6.33 -2.87 0.73
N LEU A 82 -6.67 -2.57 1.98
CA LEU A 82 -7.76 -1.66 2.34
C LEU A 82 -7.50 -0.25 1.81
N ARG A 83 -6.26 0.23 1.92
CA ARG A 83 -5.85 1.52 1.35
C ARG A 83 -6.01 1.52 -0.17
N GLN A 84 -5.67 0.44 -0.84
CA GLN A 84 -5.82 0.33 -2.29
C GLN A 84 -7.30 0.31 -2.72
N ALA A 85 -8.19 -0.31 -1.93
CA ALA A 85 -9.64 -0.28 -2.16
C ALA A 85 -10.20 1.14 -1.99
N GLY A 86 -9.87 1.81 -0.87
CA GLY A 86 -10.31 3.19 -0.62
C GLY A 86 -9.86 4.17 -1.69
N ARG A 87 -8.61 4.06 -2.17
CA ARG A 87 -8.12 4.86 -3.31
C ARG A 87 -8.96 4.67 -4.57
N ARG A 88 -9.35 3.43 -4.89
CA ARG A 88 -10.16 3.12 -6.06
C ARG A 88 -11.53 3.79 -5.96
N GLN A 89 -12.18 3.67 -4.81
CA GLN A 89 -13.50 4.26 -4.56
C GLN A 89 -13.46 5.79 -4.67
N VAL A 90 -12.44 6.44 -4.10
CA VAL A 90 -12.27 7.90 -4.20
C VAL A 90 -12.06 8.32 -5.66
N MET A 91 -11.26 7.59 -6.43
CA MET A 91 -11.05 7.88 -7.86
C MET A 91 -12.32 7.68 -8.70
N GLU A 92 -13.11 6.65 -8.42
CA GLU A 92 -14.37 6.38 -9.13
C GLU A 92 -15.41 7.47 -8.86
N LYS A 93 -15.52 7.91 -7.60
CA LYS A 93 -16.35 9.06 -7.22
C LYS A 93 -15.86 10.35 -7.88
N ALA A 94 -14.54 10.59 -7.91
CA ALA A 94 -13.99 11.77 -8.56
C ALA A 94 -14.31 11.80 -10.06
N ARG A 95 -14.17 10.66 -10.77
CA ARG A 95 -14.46 10.56 -12.21
C ARG A 95 -15.93 10.82 -12.56
N THR A 96 -16.84 10.45 -11.66
CA THR A 96 -18.28 10.68 -11.84
C THR A 96 -18.70 12.11 -11.49
N GLN A 97 -17.93 12.79 -10.64
CA GLN A 97 -18.22 14.16 -10.20
C GLN A 97 -17.56 15.22 -11.08
N ASP A 98 -16.24 15.13 -11.30
CA ASP A 98 -15.47 16.15 -12.00
C ASP A 98 -14.17 15.60 -12.61
N ALA A 99 -13.96 15.85 -13.91
CA ALA A 99 -12.79 15.36 -14.62
C ALA A 99 -11.48 16.01 -14.14
N GLY A 100 -11.52 17.28 -13.72
CA GLY A 100 -10.37 18.00 -13.15
C GLY A 100 -9.95 17.44 -11.79
N LEU A 101 -10.90 17.10 -10.93
CA LEU A 101 -10.67 16.43 -9.65
C LEU A 101 -10.05 15.05 -9.86
N ALA A 102 -10.57 14.27 -10.81
CA ALA A 102 -9.99 12.98 -11.17
C ALA A 102 -8.53 13.12 -11.66
N ALA A 103 -8.27 14.10 -12.53
CA ALA A 103 -6.92 14.38 -13.02
C ALA A 103 -5.97 14.81 -11.87
N ALA A 104 -6.41 15.69 -10.97
CA ALA A 104 -5.61 16.13 -9.83
C ALA A 104 -5.23 14.98 -8.89
N LEU A 105 -6.19 14.09 -8.59
CA LEU A 105 -5.93 12.89 -7.77
C LEU A 105 -5.00 11.91 -8.46
N GLU A 106 -5.09 11.76 -9.78
CA GLU A 106 -4.20 10.90 -10.55
C GLU A 106 -2.77 11.44 -10.57
N ILE A 107 -2.59 12.73 -10.81
CA ILE A 107 -1.28 13.41 -10.73
C ILE A 107 -0.71 13.27 -9.31
N ALA A 108 -1.52 13.48 -8.27
CA ALA A 108 -1.10 13.32 -6.89
C ALA A 108 -0.62 11.89 -6.60
N ARG A 109 -1.31 10.89 -7.13
CA ARG A 109 -0.94 9.47 -7.03
C ARG A 109 0.38 9.19 -7.72
N LEU A 110 0.56 9.67 -8.95
CA LEU A 110 1.74 9.42 -9.78
C LEU A 110 2.99 10.07 -9.22
N MET A 111 2.85 11.25 -8.63
CA MET A 111 3.99 12.05 -8.19
C MET A 111 4.17 12.07 -6.67
N GLY A 112 3.33 11.35 -5.91
CA GLY A 112 3.38 11.34 -4.46
C GLY A 112 3.16 12.72 -3.83
N LEU A 113 2.27 13.52 -4.42
CA LEU A 113 1.95 14.85 -3.91
C LEU A 113 1.18 14.76 -2.58
N ARG A 114 1.48 15.67 -1.67
CA ARG A 114 0.66 15.92 -0.48
C ARG A 114 -0.65 16.60 -0.87
N SER A 115 -1.65 16.57 0.01
CA SER A 115 -2.97 17.13 -0.26
C SER A 115 -2.92 18.56 -0.79
N GLN A 116 -2.14 19.44 -0.14
CA GLN A 116 -2.00 20.84 -0.57
C GLN A 116 -1.22 20.98 -1.89
N GLU A 117 -0.19 20.16 -2.10
CA GLU A 117 0.58 20.12 -3.35
C GLU A 117 -0.30 19.65 -4.53
N ALA A 118 -1.21 18.70 -4.28
CA ALA A 118 -2.18 18.19 -5.25
C ALA A 118 -3.24 19.24 -5.63
N VAL A 119 -3.80 19.95 -4.64
CA VAL A 119 -4.78 21.01 -4.90
C VAL A 119 -4.17 22.15 -5.73
N GLN A 120 -2.91 22.47 -5.50
CA GLN A 120 -2.22 23.55 -6.20
C GLN A 120 -1.46 23.09 -7.47
N SER A 121 -1.56 21.80 -7.84
CA SER A 121 -0.75 21.23 -8.93
C SER A 121 -1.09 21.84 -10.29
N SER A 122 -2.32 22.34 -10.46
CA SER A 122 -2.79 23.01 -11.68
C SER A 122 -1.87 24.16 -12.12
N GLN A 123 -1.27 24.87 -11.16
CA GLN A 123 -0.37 25.99 -11.40
C GLN A 123 0.97 25.57 -12.02
N SER A 124 1.40 24.32 -11.79
CA SER A 124 2.68 23.80 -12.27
C SER A 124 2.59 23.00 -13.57
N LEU A 125 1.39 22.70 -14.08
CA LEU A 125 1.20 21.75 -15.18
C LEU A 125 1.96 22.12 -16.45
N LYS A 126 1.92 23.39 -16.87
CA LYS A 126 2.62 23.86 -18.09
C LYS A 126 4.14 23.69 -17.95
N THR A 127 4.68 24.01 -16.78
CA THR A 127 6.11 23.89 -16.48
C THR A 127 6.55 22.43 -16.44
N TRP A 128 5.75 21.57 -15.80
CA TRP A 128 6.01 20.13 -15.75
C TRP A 128 5.94 19.49 -17.14
N LEU A 129 4.96 19.86 -17.97
CA LEU A 129 4.86 19.38 -19.35
C LEU A 129 6.14 19.71 -20.14
N LYS A 130 6.62 20.96 -20.05
CA LYS A 130 7.85 21.39 -20.73
C LYS A 130 9.08 20.61 -20.26
N ALA A 131 9.17 20.33 -18.96
CA ALA A 131 10.26 19.53 -18.39
C ALA A 131 10.22 18.08 -18.89
N ILE A 132 9.04 17.44 -18.89
CA ILE A 132 8.85 16.09 -19.44
C ILE A 132 9.20 16.04 -20.92
N SER A 133 8.77 17.02 -21.72
CA SER A 133 9.11 17.08 -23.16
C SER A 133 10.61 17.24 -23.43
N ARG A 134 11.38 17.73 -22.45
CA ARG A 134 12.86 17.80 -22.50
C ARG A 134 13.54 16.52 -22.03
N GLY A 135 12.78 15.50 -21.62
CA GLY A 135 13.29 14.25 -21.06
C GLY A 135 13.66 14.33 -19.58
N GLU A 136 13.23 15.37 -18.85
CA GLU A 136 13.48 15.46 -17.41
C GLU A 136 12.66 14.39 -16.66
N THR A 137 13.34 13.57 -15.87
CA THR A 137 12.72 12.49 -15.08
C THR A 137 12.27 12.95 -13.70
N ARG A 138 12.72 14.13 -13.27
CA ARG A 138 12.42 14.72 -11.95
C ARG A 138 11.76 16.08 -12.14
N LEU A 139 10.60 16.25 -11.53
CA LEU A 139 9.82 17.48 -11.59
C LEU A 139 9.95 18.26 -10.29
N LYS A 140 10.08 19.57 -10.41
CA LYS A 140 10.13 20.49 -9.27
C LYS A 140 8.73 20.85 -8.82
N VAL A 141 8.38 20.49 -7.60
CA VAL A 141 7.15 20.90 -6.90
C VAL A 141 7.46 22.14 -6.08
N VAL A 142 6.74 23.23 -6.36
CA VAL A 142 6.94 24.53 -5.69
C VAL A 142 5.71 24.89 -4.86
N PHE A 143 4.53 24.80 -5.46
CA PHE A 143 3.25 25.15 -4.83
C PHE A 143 2.75 24.09 -3.85
N GLY A 144 2.12 24.54 -2.77
CA GLY A 144 1.59 23.67 -1.70
C GLY A 144 2.64 22.97 -0.82
N THR A 145 3.94 23.26 -1.00
CA THR A 145 5.01 22.69 -0.19
C THR A 145 5.04 23.28 1.23
N LYS A 146 5.35 22.45 2.24
CA LYS A 146 5.43 22.90 3.63
C LYS A 146 6.56 23.93 3.78
N GLY A 147 6.24 25.14 4.24
CA GLY A 147 7.20 26.24 4.43
C GLY A 147 7.75 26.81 3.11
N GLY A 148 7.09 26.59 1.99
CA GLY A 148 7.47 27.12 0.67
C GLY A 148 8.76 26.51 0.08
N ARG A 149 9.32 25.46 0.71
CA ARG A 149 10.57 24.83 0.28
C ARG A 149 10.30 23.91 -0.92
N PRO A 150 10.83 24.22 -2.12
CA PRO A 150 10.61 23.38 -3.29
C PRO A 150 11.23 22.00 -3.10
N ARG A 151 10.57 20.98 -3.63
CA ARG A 151 11.10 19.61 -3.63
C ARG A 151 10.99 18.98 -5.00
N TYR A 152 11.87 18.03 -5.29
CA TYR A 152 11.81 17.25 -6.51
C TYR A 152 11.02 15.97 -6.28
N THR A 153 10.21 15.60 -7.26
CA THR A 153 9.50 14.33 -7.31
C THR A 153 9.77 13.64 -8.64
N THR A 154 9.66 12.31 -8.66
CA THR A 154 9.77 11.49 -9.86
C THR A 154 8.36 11.03 -10.23
N VAL A 155 8.00 11.15 -11.51
CA VAL A 155 6.71 10.60 -11.98
C VAL A 155 6.82 9.08 -11.97
N LEU A 156 6.00 8.43 -11.15
CA LEU A 156 5.93 6.97 -11.11
C LEU A 156 5.22 6.48 -12.36
N ASP A 157 5.94 5.79 -13.24
CA ASP A 157 5.36 5.20 -14.44
C ASP A 157 4.35 4.12 -14.07
N THR A 158 3.15 4.18 -14.64
CA THR A 158 2.07 3.22 -14.37
C THR A 158 2.18 2.04 -15.34
N GLY A 159 3.37 1.44 -15.48
CA GLY A 159 3.53 0.15 -16.15
C GLY A 159 3.10 0.11 -17.63
N ALA A 160 3.47 1.11 -18.43
CA ALA A 160 3.63 0.91 -19.87
C ALA A 160 5.12 0.73 -20.15
N GLY A 161 5.57 -0.52 -20.26
CA GLY A 161 6.96 -0.85 -20.49
C GLY A 161 7.52 -0.19 -21.75
N ILE A 162 8.25 0.91 -21.57
CA ILE A 162 9.28 1.29 -22.54
C ILE A 162 10.49 0.43 -22.19
N GLN A 163 10.69 -0.62 -22.98
CA GLN A 163 11.96 -1.36 -23.02
C GLN A 163 13.09 -0.34 -23.21
N ARG A 164 13.82 -0.03 -22.13
CA ARG A 164 15.18 0.49 -22.28
C ARG A 164 16.05 -0.71 -22.66
N LYS A 165 16.22 -0.87 -23.97
CA LYS A 165 17.17 -1.79 -24.58
C LYS A 165 18.59 -1.34 -24.19
N GLY A 166 19.32 -2.23 -23.51
CA GLY A 166 20.79 -2.24 -23.39
C GLY A 166 21.40 -1.43 -22.25
N VAL A 167 22.02 -2.11 -21.27
CA VAL A 167 23.49 -2.31 -21.24
C VAL A 167 23.76 -3.69 -20.65
N THR A 168 24.62 -4.44 -21.34
CA THR A 168 25.14 -5.77 -21.07
C THR A 168 26.16 -5.80 -19.93
N GLY A 169 26.15 -6.90 -19.16
CA GLY A 169 27.34 -7.48 -18.54
C GLY A 169 27.56 -7.15 -17.06
N ALA A 170 27.40 -8.17 -16.21
CA ALA A 170 28.41 -8.58 -15.22
C ALA A 170 27.89 -9.81 -14.47
N ASP A 171 28.58 -10.92 -14.67
CA ASP A 171 28.46 -12.18 -13.95
C ASP A 171 28.62 -12.02 -12.44
N GLY A 172 27.96 -12.90 -11.68
CA GLY A 172 28.03 -12.91 -10.22
C GLY A 172 27.17 -14.03 -9.65
N ASP A 173 27.72 -15.23 -9.72
CA ASP A 173 27.34 -16.41 -8.96
C ASP A 173 27.25 -16.12 -7.45
N GLY A 174 26.12 -16.46 -6.85
CA GLY A 174 25.86 -16.22 -5.43
C GLY A 174 24.98 -17.30 -4.84
N SER A 175 25.47 -18.54 -4.86
CA SER A 175 24.85 -19.64 -4.13
C SER A 175 25.04 -19.42 -2.62
N GLY A 176 24.00 -18.90 -1.96
CA GLY A 176 23.98 -18.58 -0.52
C GLY A 176 22.95 -19.41 0.24
N SER A 177 23.45 -20.43 0.94
CA SER A 177 22.78 -21.38 1.83
C SER A 177 21.80 -20.75 2.84
N TRP A 178 20.54 -21.21 2.82
CA TRP A 178 19.57 -20.98 3.91
C TRP A 178 19.81 -21.97 5.05
N ARG A 179 20.63 -21.60 6.05
CA ARG A 179 20.68 -22.33 7.31
C ARG A 179 19.76 -21.65 8.34
N ARG A 180 18.68 -22.33 8.70
CA ARG A 180 17.83 -22.04 9.86
C ARG A 180 18.65 -22.25 11.13
N SER A 181 18.67 -21.26 12.02
CA SER A 181 18.86 -21.49 13.45
C SER A 181 17.83 -20.68 14.22
N ARG A 182 17.01 -21.43 14.96
CA ARG A 182 16.02 -20.97 15.91
C ARG A 182 16.76 -20.82 17.23
N SER A 183 16.70 -19.66 17.88
CA SER A 183 16.91 -19.55 19.33
C SER A 183 15.74 -18.76 19.91
N LEU A 184 15.03 -19.42 20.82
CA LEU A 184 14.14 -18.80 21.78
C LEU A 184 14.97 -17.80 22.59
N GLY A 185 14.44 -16.59 22.73
CA GLY A 185 14.99 -15.53 23.57
C GLY A 185 13.84 -14.89 24.31
N GLU A 186 13.91 -14.99 25.63
CA GLU A 186 12.97 -14.48 26.61
C GLU A 186 12.81 -12.97 26.47
N THR A 187 11.58 -12.48 26.44
CA THR A 187 11.22 -11.20 27.04
C THR A 187 9.71 -11.21 27.25
N GLY A 188 9.30 -11.56 28.47
CA GLY A 188 7.99 -11.22 28.97
C GLY A 188 7.87 -9.69 29.03
N VAL A 189 7.12 -9.12 28.10
CA VAL A 189 6.65 -7.73 28.20
C VAL A 189 5.15 -7.77 28.23
N ARG A 190 4.60 -7.58 29.43
CA ARG A 190 3.19 -7.28 29.65
C ARG A 190 2.92 -5.92 28.99
N LEU A 191 2.16 -5.92 27.89
CA LEU A 191 1.70 -4.67 27.27
C LEU A 191 0.51 -4.12 28.07
N PRO A 192 0.56 -2.85 28.52
CA PRO A 192 -0.60 -2.20 29.14
C PRO A 192 -1.61 -1.85 28.03
N LEU A 193 -2.81 -2.42 28.13
CA LEU A 193 -3.95 -2.18 27.25
C LEU A 193 -4.65 -0.85 27.61
N GLU A 194 -3.96 0.28 27.59
CA GLU A 194 -4.58 1.60 27.82
C GLU A 194 -4.49 2.58 26.64
N GLY A 195 -3.81 2.21 25.56
CA GLY A 195 -3.82 2.96 24.29
C GLY A 195 -4.51 2.13 23.20
N GLY A 196 -5.79 2.40 22.91
CA GLY A 196 -6.56 1.67 21.90
C GLY A 196 -5.88 1.59 20.52
N MET A 197 -6.34 0.65 19.67
CA MET A 197 -5.74 0.30 18.36
C MET A 197 -5.44 1.46 17.40
N THR A 198 -6.05 2.63 17.62
CA THR A 198 -5.77 3.89 16.93
C THR A 198 -4.31 4.34 17.06
N GLU A 199 -3.67 4.11 18.21
CA GLU A 199 -2.27 4.48 18.45
C GLU A 199 -1.32 3.53 17.70
N PHE A 200 -1.65 2.22 17.70
CA PHE A 200 -0.91 1.20 16.95
C PHE A 200 -0.95 1.42 15.42
N MET A 201 -2.05 2.02 14.91
CA MET A 201 -2.13 2.37 13.49
C MET A 201 -1.25 3.56 13.09
N ASN A 202 -0.92 4.46 14.02
CA ASN A 202 -0.21 5.72 13.76
C ASN A 202 1.33 5.64 13.79
N VAL A 203 1.92 4.57 14.34
CA VAL A 203 3.39 4.40 14.47
C VAL A 203 4.09 4.05 13.15
N ALA A 204 3.35 3.75 12.08
CA ALA A 204 3.93 3.45 10.76
C ALA A 204 3.77 4.63 9.77
N LYS A 205 4.38 5.78 10.11
CA LYS A 205 4.60 6.90 9.17
C LYS A 205 5.97 6.82 8.51
#